data_AF-A0AAV6H6Y1-F1
#
_entry.id   AF-A0AAV6H6Y1-F1
#
_cell.length_a   1.000
_cell.length_b   1.000
_cell.length_c   1.000
_cell.angle_alpha   90.00
_cell.angle_beta   90.00
_cell.angle_gamma   90.00
#
_symmetry.space_group_name_H-M   'P 1'
#
loop_
_entity.id
_entity.type
_entity.pdbx_description
1 polymer ?
#
loop_
_entity_poly.entity_id
_entity_poly.type
_entity_poly.pdbx_seq_one_letter_code
_entity_poly.pdbx_strand_id
1 'polypeptide(L)'
;MHCTALQRMFLLKGLKPNACRPILSHVVKRGTYCRQASSRLVLGIETSCDDTGAAVVDETGLILGESLHCQKVVHLQTGGIIPAVAQRLHRENISRVVQEAIDRSGISPSELSAVATTVKPGLSLSLGIGLDFSLAFVKQHQKPFIPIHHMEAHALTVRMLEPVEFPFLVLLISGGHALLALARGIEDFLLLGQSTDEAPGDTLDKR
;
A
#
# COMPACT_ATOMS: atom_id res chain seq x y z
N MET A 1 -9.53 -3.32 2.65
CA MET A 1 -8.46 -3.90 3.51
C MET A 1 -7.14 -4.10 2.77
N HIS A 2 -7.11 -4.47 1.47
CA HIS A 2 -5.85 -4.73 0.76
C HIS A 2 -5.03 -3.46 0.42
N CYS A 3 -5.67 -2.33 0.11
CA CYS A 3 -4.93 -1.11 -0.27
C CYS A 3 -4.38 -0.32 0.94
N THR A 4 -5.06 -0.39 2.09
CA THR A 4 -4.65 0.29 3.33
C THR A 4 -3.37 -0.30 3.92
N ALA A 5 -3.14 -1.60 3.75
CA ALA A 5 -1.99 -2.33 4.26
C ALA A 5 -0.65 -1.80 3.72
N LEU A 6 -0.58 -1.37 2.45
CA LEU A 6 0.67 -1.01 1.77
C LEU A 6 1.46 0.13 2.43
N GLN A 7 0.78 0.96 3.21
CA GLN A 7 1.17 2.36 3.33
C GLN A 7 2.00 2.68 4.58
N ARG A 8 2.12 1.76 5.55
CA ARG A 8 3.02 1.93 6.71
C ARG A 8 4.47 1.50 6.48
N MET A 9 4.78 0.78 5.40
CA MET A 9 6.17 0.50 5.02
C MET A 9 6.92 1.81 4.66
N PHE A 10 6.22 2.87 4.25
CA PHE A 10 6.81 4.21 4.07
C PHE A 10 7.15 4.90 5.40
N LEU A 11 6.24 4.81 6.37
CA LEU A 11 6.32 5.54 7.64
C LEU A 11 7.57 5.22 8.46
N LEU A 12 8.15 4.06 8.19
CA LEU A 12 9.12 3.43 9.07
C LEU A 12 10.44 3.08 8.35
N LYS A 13 10.48 3.18 7.00
CA LYS A 13 11.67 3.08 6.15
C LYS A 13 12.63 4.28 6.18
N GLY A 14 12.32 5.31 6.98
CA GLY A 14 13.27 6.39 7.26
C GLY A 14 13.62 7.26 6.05
N LEU A 15 12.72 8.12 5.62
CA LEU A 15 13.15 9.45 5.16
C LEU A 15 13.69 10.19 6.38
N LYS A 16 15.01 10.10 6.60
CA LYS A 16 15.70 11.03 7.51
C LYS A 16 15.25 12.45 7.12
N PRO A 17 14.85 13.29 8.09
CA PRO A 17 14.52 14.68 7.78
C PRO A 17 15.75 15.30 7.11
N ASN A 18 15.62 15.66 5.83
CA ASN A 18 16.63 16.51 5.20
C ASN A 18 16.74 17.75 6.08
N ALA A 19 17.95 17.98 6.59
CA ALA A 19 18.28 19.08 7.46
C ALA A 19 18.00 20.39 6.73
N CYS A 20 16.80 20.95 6.93
CA CYS A 20 16.57 22.37 6.71
C CYS A 20 17.36 23.11 7.80
N ARG A 21 18.53 23.62 7.41
CA ARG A 21 19.32 24.54 8.25
C ARG A 21 18.43 25.70 8.69
N PRO A 22 18.41 26.07 9.99
CA PRO A 22 17.65 27.24 10.41
C PRO A 22 18.45 28.47 9.99
N ILE A 23 17.93 29.24 9.02
CA ILE A 23 18.33 30.64 8.89
C ILE A 23 17.41 31.41 9.85
N LEU A 24 17.94 31.67 11.04
CA LEU A 24 17.40 32.65 11.97
C LEU A 24 17.44 34.04 11.33
N SER A 25 16.28 34.66 11.15
CA SER A 25 16.17 36.11 11.22
C SER A 25 14.80 36.49 11.79
N HIS A 26 14.84 37.12 12.96
CA HIS A 26 13.73 37.76 13.65
C HIS A 26 12.81 38.57 12.73
N VAL A 27 11.49 38.43 12.89
CA VAL A 27 10.53 39.51 13.24
C VAL A 27 9.20 38.85 13.64
N VAL A 28 8.72 39.18 14.85
CA VAL A 28 7.38 38.81 15.35
C VAL A 28 6.34 39.76 14.75
N LYS A 29 5.32 39.22 14.05
CA LYS A 29 4.01 39.88 13.91
C LYS A 29 2.86 38.85 13.91
N ARG A 30 1.82 39.20 14.67
CA ARG A 30 0.55 38.49 14.88
C ARG A 30 -0.13 38.12 13.55
N GLY A 31 -0.63 36.90 13.44
CA GLY A 31 -1.51 36.45 12.36
C GLY A 31 -1.68 34.94 12.39
N THR A 32 -2.93 34.48 12.35
CA THR A 32 -3.40 33.12 11.97
C THR A 32 -2.39 31.99 12.11
N TYR A 33 -2.64 31.06 13.05
CA TYR A 33 -1.95 29.77 13.11
C TYR A 33 -2.09 29.04 11.77
N CYS A 34 -1.11 29.26 10.89
CA CYS A 34 -0.91 28.47 9.69
C CYS A 34 -0.54 27.08 10.19
N ARG A 35 -1.39 26.08 9.95
CA ARG A 35 -1.04 24.67 10.15
C ARG A 35 0.06 24.32 9.15
N GLN A 36 1.30 24.67 9.48
CA GLN A 36 2.47 24.22 8.76
C GLN A 36 2.96 22.94 9.42
N ALA A 37 2.27 21.84 9.10
CA ALA A 37 2.87 20.53 9.09
C ALA A 37 2.78 20.07 7.64
N SER A 38 3.93 20.05 6.94
CA SER A 38 4.00 19.43 5.62
C SER A 38 3.77 17.94 5.81
N SER A 39 2.51 17.50 5.70
CA SER A 39 2.19 16.09 5.77
C SER A 39 2.86 15.37 4.60
N ARG A 40 3.46 14.22 4.89
CA ARG A 40 4.12 13.40 3.87
C ARG A 40 3.08 12.51 3.23
N LEU A 41 2.70 12.86 2.01
CA LEU A 41 1.66 12.15 1.28
C LEU A 41 2.24 11.02 0.42
N VAL A 42 1.63 9.84 0.47
CA VAL A 42 2.06 8.69 -0.34
C VAL A 42 0.90 8.10 -1.11
N LEU A 43 1.15 7.86 -2.40
CA LEU A 43 0.28 7.07 -3.26
C LEU A 43 0.65 5.59 -3.12
N GLY A 44 -0.25 4.78 -2.59
CA GLY A 44 -0.16 3.32 -2.52
C GLY A 44 -0.87 2.67 -3.71
N ILE A 45 -0.29 1.65 -4.33
CA ILE A 45 -0.86 0.90 -5.46
C ILE A 45 -0.77 -0.62 -5.19
N GLU A 46 -1.91 -1.31 -5.24
CA GLU A 46 -2.03 -2.76 -5.04
C GLU A 46 -2.55 -3.46 -6.29
N THR A 47 -1.85 -4.50 -6.74
CA THR A 47 -2.19 -5.34 -7.91
C THR A 47 -1.71 -6.79 -7.73
N SER A 48 -1.57 -7.28 -6.49
CA SER A 48 -0.95 -8.57 -6.20
C SER A 48 -1.77 -9.77 -6.70
N CYS A 49 -3.09 -9.65 -6.81
CA CYS A 49 -3.96 -10.77 -7.17
C CYS A 49 -5.06 -10.37 -8.18
N ASP A 50 -6.28 -10.14 -7.71
CA ASP A 50 -7.49 -9.86 -8.49
C ASP A 50 -8.15 -8.51 -8.14
N ASP A 51 -7.54 -7.73 -7.25
CA ASP A 51 -8.00 -6.39 -6.88
C ASP A 51 -7.00 -5.34 -7.38
N THR A 52 -7.50 -4.32 -8.10
CA THR A 52 -6.71 -3.11 -8.41
C THR A 52 -7.07 -2.04 -7.40
N GLY A 53 -6.15 -1.74 -6.48
CA GLY A 53 -6.35 -0.72 -5.44
C GLY A 53 -5.39 0.45 -5.60
N ALA A 54 -5.86 1.65 -5.31
CA ALA A 54 -5.00 2.79 -5.07
C ALA A 54 -5.52 3.65 -3.91
N ALA A 55 -4.60 4.23 -3.13
CA ALA A 55 -4.95 5.15 -2.06
C ALA A 55 -3.88 6.23 -1.85
N VAL A 56 -4.29 7.41 -1.41
CA VAL A 56 -3.41 8.48 -0.92
C VAL A 56 -3.54 8.55 0.60
N VAL A 57 -2.41 8.46 1.30
CA VAL A 57 -2.36 8.57 2.76
C VAL A 57 -1.37 9.63 3.23
N ASP A 58 -1.54 10.07 4.48
CA ASP A 58 -0.55 10.87 5.20
C ASP A 58 0.31 10.04 6.17
N GLU A 59 1.22 10.71 6.87
CA GLU A 59 2.12 10.12 7.87
C GLU A 59 1.42 9.62 9.14
N THR A 60 0.17 10.02 9.38
CA THR A 60 -0.61 9.50 10.51
C THR A 60 -1.30 8.18 10.15
N GLY A 61 -1.35 7.84 8.87
CA GLY A 61 -2.12 6.72 8.32
C GLY A 61 -3.55 7.11 7.95
N LEU A 62 -3.88 8.40 7.92
CA LEU A 62 -5.16 8.88 7.44
C LEU A 62 -5.26 8.70 5.93
N ILE A 63 -6.33 8.07 5.47
CA ILE A 63 -6.65 7.92 4.05
C ILE A 63 -7.34 9.20 3.58
N LEU A 64 -6.71 9.91 2.65
CA LEU A 64 -7.25 11.12 2.04
C LEU A 64 -8.16 10.78 0.85
N GLY A 65 -7.82 9.74 0.10
CA GLY A 65 -8.63 9.25 -1.01
C GLY A 65 -8.24 7.83 -1.40
N GLU A 66 -9.21 7.01 -1.78
CA GLU A 66 -8.99 5.64 -2.22
C GLU A 66 -9.94 5.25 -3.36
N SER A 67 -9.50 4.32 -4.20
CA SER A 67 -10.34 3.64 -5.19
C SER A 67 -9.95 2.17 -5.29
N LEU A 68 -10.94 1.34 -5.59
CA LEU A 68 -10.80 -0.12 -5.70
C LEU A 68 -11.62 -0.60 -6.91
N HIS A 69 -10.99 -1.41 -7.75
CA HIS A 69 -11.67 -2.20 -8.76
C HIS A 69 -11.46 -3.69 -8.47
N CYS A 70 -12.55 -4.35 -8.06
CA CYS A 70 -12.56 -5.76 -7.70
C CYS A 70 -12.97 -6.64 -8.89
N GLN A 71 -12.17 -7.67 -9.20
CA GLN A 71 -12.41 -8.58 -10.31
C GLN A 71 -13.21 -9.83 -9.90
N LYS A 72 -13.65 -9.92 -8.64
CA LYS A 72 -14.33 -11.09 -8.07
C LYS A 72 -15.47 -11.63 -8.94
N VAL A 73 -16.31 -10.75 -9.49
CA VAL A 73 -17.45 -11.18 -10.34
C VAL A 73 -16.97 -11.92 -11.59
N VAL A 74 -15.89 -11.46 -12.23
CA VAL A 74 -15.32 -12.10 -13.42
C VAL A 74 -14.69 -13.45 -13.07
N HIS A 75 -14.02 -13.53 -11.93
CA HIS A 75 -13.36 -14.76 -11.49
C HIS A 75 -14.33 -15.82 -10.97
N LEU A 76 -15.46 -15.41 -10.37
CA LEU A 76 -16.55 -16.31 -10.02
C LEU A 76 -17.15 -16.98 -11.26
N GLN A 77 -17.33 -16.24 -12.35
CA GLN A 77 -17.86 -16.78 -13.61
C GLN A 77 -16.89 -17.76 -14.30
N THR A 78 -15.60 -17.66 -14.01
CA THR A 78 -14.55 -18.48 -14.63
C THR A 78 -14.06 -19.62 -13.72
N GLY A 79 -14.66 -19.80 -12.54
CA GLY A 79 -14.33 -20.87 -11.61
C GLY A 79 -13.02 -20.66 -10.84
N GLY A 80 -12.52 -19.43 -10.78
CA GLY A 80 -11.28 -19.08 -10.08
C GLY A 80 -10.49 -17.97 -10.74
N ILE A 81 -9.32 -17.66 -10.16
CA ILE A 81 -8.44 -16.60 -10.66
C ILE A 81 -7.62 -17.13 -11.84
N ILE A 82 -7.90 -16.61 -13.04
CA ILE A 82 -7.12 -16.87 -14.25
C ILE A 82 -6.07 -15.76 -14.40
N PRO A 83 -4.75 -16.04 -14.25
CA PRO A 83 -3.72 -15.00 -14.21
C PRO A 83 -3.69 -14.06 -15.42
N ALA A 84 -3.94 -14.58 -16.62
CA ALA A 84 -3.99 -13.77 -17.84
C ALA A 84 -5.19 -12.80 -17.88
N VAL A 85 -6.34 -13.24 -17.34
CA VAL A 85 -7.54 -12.39 -17.21
C VAL A 85 -7.29 -11.32 -16.16
N ALA A 86 -6.72 -11.68 -15.02
CA ALA A 86 -6.41 -10.74 -13.95
C ALA A 86 -5.44 -9.64 -14.45
N GLN A 87 -4.37 -10.04 -15.13
CA GLN A 87 -3.44 -9.09 -15.76
C GLN A 87 -4.14 -8.11 -16.70
N ARG A 88 -5.02 -8.61 -17.58
CA ARG A 88 -5.76 -7.76 -18.51
C ARG A 88 -6.63 -6.75 -17.76
N LEU A 89 -7.37 -7.20 -16.76
CA LEU A 89 -8.26 -6.34 -15.97
C LEU A 89 -7.49 -5.29 -15.16
N HIS A 90 -6.32 -5.63 -14.61
CA HIS A 90 -5.44 -4.61 -14.01
C HIS A 90 -5.01 -3.56 -15.05
N ARG A 91 -4.58 -3.98 -16.24
CA ARG A 91 -4.12 -3.07 -17.30
C ARG A 91 -5.23 -2.11 -17.74
N GLU A 92 -6.46 -2.60 -17.83
CA GLU A 92 -7.63 -1.80 -18.23
C GLU A 92 -8.07 -0.79 -17.14
N ASN A 93 -7.85 -1.11 -15.86
CA ASN A 93 -8.41 -0.33 -14.76
C ASN A 93 -7.41 0.53 -13.99
N ILE A 94 -6.11 0.22 -14.01
CA ILE A 94 -5.13 0.86 -13.12
C ILE A 94 -5.08 2.37 -13.24
N SER A 95 -5.10 2.91 -14.47
CA SER A 95 -5.09 4.36 -14.70
C SER A 95 -6.31 5.04 -14.10
N ARG A 96 -7.50 4.45 -14.27
CA ARG A 96 -8.76 4.98 -13.71
C ARG A 96 -8.74 4.94 -12.19
N VAL A 97 -8.35 3.80 -11.61
CA VAL A 97 -8.32 3.61 -10.15
C VAL A 97 -7.34 4.59 -9.49
N VAL A 98 -6.15 4.76 -10.04
CA VAL A 98 -5.16 5.71 -9.50
C VAL A 98 -5.66 7.16 -9.62
N GLN A 99 -6.21 7.53 -10.77
CA GLN A 99 -6.74 8.88 -10.98
C GLN A 99 -7.88 9.18 -9.99
N GLU A 100 -8.82 8.25 -9.81
CA GLU A 100 -9.91 8.40 -8.86
C GLU A 100 -9.42 8.54 -7.41
N ALA A 101 -8.38 7.81 -7.01
CA ALA A 101 -7.81 7.93 -5.67
C ALA A 101 -7.17 9.32 -5.44
N ILE A 102 -6.46 9.84 -6.44
CA ILE A 102 -5.87 11.19 -6.41
C ILE A 102 -6.97 12.25 -6.40
N ASP A 103 -7.97 12.15 -7.27
CA ASP A 103 -9.07 13.11 -7.37
C ASP A 103 -9.87 13.17 -6.05
N ARG A 104 -10.17 12.01 -5.46
CA ARG A 104 -10.87 11.93 -4.16
C ARG A 104 -10.06 12.52 -3.01
N SER A 105 -8.73 12.42 -3.08
CA SER A 105 -7.85 13.01 -2.07
C SER A 105 -7.73 14.53 -2.16
N GLY A 106 -8.12 15.12 -3.29
CA GLY A 106 -8.05 16.57 -3.53
C GLY A 106 -6.62 17.12 -3.62
N ILE A 107 -5.61 16.26 -3.75
CA ILE A 107 -4.20 16.65 -3.84
C ILE A 107 -3.69 16.55 -5.28
N SER A 108 -2.76 17.42 -5.62
CA SER A 108 -2.01 17.35 -6.87
C SER A 108 -0.95 16.25 -6.79
N PRO A 109 -0.66 15.54 -7.90
CA PRO A 109 0.49 14.62 -7.97
C PRO A 109 1.83 15.26 -7.56
N SER A 110 1.96 16.58 -7.67
CA SER A 110 3.16 17.31 -7.22
C SER A 110 3.33 17.33 -5.69
N GLU A 111 2.26 17.17 -4.93
CA GLU A 111 2.26 17.17 -3.45
C GLU A 111 2.63 15.80 -2.86
N LEU A 112 2.60 14.75 -3.68
CA LEU A 112 3.06 13.42 -3.27
C LEU A 112 4.54 13.44 -2.91
N SER A 113 4.87 12.81 -1.78
CA SER A 113 6.23 12.60 -1.31
C SER A 113 6.86 11.32 -1.86
N ALA A 114 6.06 10.30 -2.18
CA ALA A 114 6.50 9.03 -2.76
C ALA A 114 5.35 8.25 -3.40
N VAL A 115 5.70 7.24 -4.20
CA VAL A 115 4.79 6.20 -4.70
C VAL A 115 5.24 4.85 -4.15
N ALA A 116 4.31 4.11 -3.55
CA ALA A 116 4.54 2.82 -2.92
C ALA A 116 3.69 1.74 -3.62
N THR A 117 4.32 0.66 -4.05
CA THR A 117 3.64 -0.36 -4.85
C THR A 117 4.00 -1.76 -4.40
N THR A 118 3.01 -2.65 -4.29
CA THR A 118 3.25 -4.05 -3.98
C THR A 118 4.03 -4.71 -5.11
N VAL A 119 5.17 -5.30 -4.76
CA VAL A 119 6.04 -6.01 -5.72
C VAL A 119 6.19 -7.49 -5.43
N LYS A 120 5.70 -7.96 -4.26
CA LYS A 120 5.70 -9.38 -3.85
C LYS A 120 4.95 -9.59 -2.52
N PRO A 121 4.58 -10.83 -2.17
CA PRO A 121 4.23 -11.91 -3.10
C PRO A 121 2.94 -11.58 -3.86
N GLY A 122 2.64 -12.37 -4.89
CA GLY A 122 1.46 -12.18 -5.73
C GLY A 122 1.63 -12.85 -7.08
N LEU A 123 0.60 -12.74 -7.93
CA LEU A 123 0.65 -13.20 -9.31
C LEU A 123 1.62 -12.33 -10.10
N SER A 124 2.71 -12.92 -10.61
CA SER A 124 3.77 -12.18 -11.31
C SER A 124 3.25 -11.32 -12.47
N LEU A 125 2.24 -11.81 -13.20
CA LEU A 125 1.63 -11.08 -14.31
C LEU A 125 0.85 -9.84 -13.84
N SER A 126 0.20 -9.92 -12.68
CA SER A 126 -0.56 -8.81 -12.07
C SER A 126 0.40 -7.78 -11.44
N LEU A 127 1.39 -8.24 -10.66
CA LEU A 127 2.40 -7.39 -10.04
C LEU A 127 3.16 -6.53 -11.06
N GLY A 128 3.44 -7.09 -12.24
CA GLY A 128 4.09 -6.35 -13.33
C GLY A 128 3.30 -5.12 -13.77
N ILE A 129 1.96 -5.19 -13.80
CA ILE A 129 1.11 -4.06 -14.20
C ILE A 129 1.23 -2.91 -13.19
N GLY A 130 1.14 -3.20 -11.89
CA GLY A 130 1.31 -2.20 -10.85
C GLY A 130 2.69 -1.56 -10.90
N LEU A 131 3.75 -2.37 -11.03
CA LEU A 131 5.12 -1.89 -11.09
C LEU A 131 5.36 -0.98 -12.30
N ASP A 132 4.99 -1.43 -13.51
CA ASP A 132 5.21 -0.67 -14.75
C ASP A 132 4.50 0.68 -14.70
N PHE A 133 3.24 0.71 -14.25
CA PHE A 133 2.49 1.95 -14.07
C PHE A 133 3.17 2.88 -13.07
N SER A 134 3.61 2.35 -11.93
CA SER A 134 4.21 3.13 -10.86
C SER A 134 5.55 3.74 -11.27
N LEU A 135 6.38 3.00 -12.01
CA LEU A 135 7.65 3.50 -12.55
C LEU A 135 7.42 4.60 -13.58
N ALA A 136 6.40 4.46 -14.44
CA ALA A 136 6.02 5.51 -15.39
C ALA A 136 5.55 6.78 -14.66
N PHE A 137 4.69 6.64 -13.65
CA PHE A 137 4.20 7.75 -12.82
C PHE A 137 5.35 8.46 -12.08
N VAL A 138 6.23 7.68 -11.44
CA VAL A 138 7.43 8.18 -10.74
C VAL A 138 8.33 8.97 -11.69
N LYS A 139 8.56 8.45 -12.90
CA LYS A 139 9.37 9.14 -13.92
C LYS A 139 8.71 10.45 -14.37
N GLN A 140 7.40 10.47 -14.54
CA GLN A 140 6.65 11.65 -14.95
C GLN A 140 6.64 12.74 -13.87
N HIS A 141 6.45 12.37 -12.61
CA HIS A 141 6.28 13.30 -11.50
C HIS A 141 7.53 13.49 -10.62
N GLN A 142 8.65 12.87 -11.01
CA GLN A 142 9.94 12.92 -10.31
C GLN A 142 9.82 12.55 -8.82
N LYS A 143 9.10 11.46 -8.53
CA LYS A 143 8.84 10.99 -7.16
C LYS A 143 9.73 9.81 -6.78
N PRO A 144 10.11 9.66 -5.50
CA PRO A 144 10.69 8.41 -5.00
C PRO A 144 9.74 7.22 -5.20
N PHE A 145 10.30 6.06 -5.54
CA PHE A 145 9.59 4.78 -5.63
C PHE A 145 9.90 3.91 -4.42
N ILE A 146 8.87 3.22 -3.90
CA ILE A 146 8.99 2.37 -2.70
C ILE A 146 8.41 0.99 -3.01
N PRO A 147 9.25 -0.06 -3.05
CA PRO A 147 8.76 -1.42 -3.19
C PRO A 147 8.16 -1.91 -1.87
N ILE A 148 6.96 -2.49 -1.95
CA ILE A 148 6.18 -2.99 -0.82
C ILE A 148 6.05 -4.51 -0.87
N HIS A 149 6.20 -5.13 0.31
CA HIS A 149 5.90 -6.55 0.49
C HIS A 149 4.48 -6.72 1.03
N HIS A 150 3.60 -7.35 0.27
CA HIS A 150 2.17 -7.54 0.53
C HIS A 150 1.89 -8.08 1.95
N MET A 151 2.61 -9.12 2.37
CA MET A 151 2.39 -9.71 3.69
C MET A 151 2.90 -8.85 4.86
N GLU A 152 3.99 -8.09 4.67
CA GLU A 152 4.51 -7.17 5.70
C GLU A 152 3.54 -6.00 5.87
N ALA A 153 3.05 -5.48 4.74
CA ALA A 153 1.97 -4.51 4.68
C ALA A 153 0.73 -5.00 5.45
N HIS A 154 0.27 -6.23 5.20
CA HIS A 154 -0.87 -6.81 5.92
C HIS A 154 -0.61 -6.91 7.43
N ALA A 155 0.56 -7.41 7.84
CA ALA A 155 0.94 -7.53 9.24
C ALA A 155 0.91 -6.20 10.00
N LEU A 156 1.28 -5.09 9.34
CA LEU A 156 1.34 -3.77 9.95
C LEU A 156 -0.01 -3.04 10.01
N THR A 157 -1.05 -3.58 9.39
CA THR A 157 -2.38 -2.93 9.33
C THR A 157 -2.99 -2.75 10.71
N VAL A 158 -2.83 -3.73 11.62
CA VAL A 158 -3.32 -3.62 13.01
C VAL A 158 -2.79 -2.37 13.70
N ARG A 159 -1.55 -1.99 13.37
CA ARG A 159 -0.91 -0.82 13.97
C ARG A 159 -1.44 0.53 13.46
N MET A 160 -2.30 0.53 12.43
CA MET A 160 -3.03 1.72 11.97
C MET A 160 -4.31 1.95 12.76
N LEU A 161 -4.90 0.87 13.27
CA LEU A 161 -6.12 0.90 14.08
C LEU A 161 -5.78 1.14 15.55
N GLU A 162 -4.71 0.50 16.02
CA GLU A 162 -4.32 0.52 17.43
C GLU A 162 -2.80 0.73 17.58
N PRO A 163 -2.33 1.41 18.65
CA PRO A 163 -0.91 1.59 18.92
C PRO A 163 -0.28 0.32 19.51
N VAL A 164 -0.19 -0.76 18.74
CA VAL A 164 0.49 -2.00 19.13
C VAL A 164 2.00 -1.78 19.07
N GLU A 165 2.73 -2.04 20.15
CA GLU A 165 4.20 -1.96 20.19
C GLU A 165 4.88 -3.24 19.66
N PHE A 166 6.15 -3.11 19.24
CA PHE A 166 6.95 -4.29 18.90
C PHE A 166 7.59 -4.89 20.17
N PRO A 167 7.84 -6.21 20.22
CA PRO A 167 7.43 -7.21 19.24
C PRO A 167 5.97 -7.66 19.44
N PHE A 168 5.28 -8.06 18.37
CA PHE A 168 3.94 -8.64 18.45
C PHE A 168 3.78 -9.86 17.53
N LEU A 169 2.88 -10.75 17.90
CA LEU A 169 2.56 -11.95 17.13
C LEU A 169 1.55 -11.61 16.02
N VAL A 170 1.78 -12.14 14.83
CA VAL A 170 0.95 -11.91 13.64
C VAL A 170 0.44 -13.25 13.14
N LEU A 171 -0.87 -13.41 13.11
CA LEU A 171 -1.55 -14.49 12.42
C LEU A 171 -2.20 -13.91 11.15
N LEU A 172 -1.64 -14.22 9.98
CA LEU A 172 -2.19 -13.80 8.70
C LEU A 172 -2.91 -14.97 8.06
N ILE A 173 -4.22 -14.84 7.88
CA ILE A 173 -5.08 -15.82 7.21
C ILE A 173 -5.82 -15.09 6.08
N SER A 174 -5.66 -15.57 4.85
CA SER A 174 -6.29 -15.07 3.64
C SER A 174 -6.68 -16.24 2.72
N GLY A 175 -7.24 -15.93 1.54
CA GLY A 175 -7.48 -16.90 0.48
C GLY A 175 -6.22 -17.69 0.10
N GLY A 176 -5.08 -17.03 -0.08
CA GLY A 176 -3.84 -17.66 -0.56
C GLY A 176 -2.74 -17.85 0.49
N HIS A 177 -2.94 -17.42 1.74
CA HIS A 177 -1.90 -17.47 2.76
C HIS A 177 -2.46 -17.83 4.13
N ALA A 178 -1.76 -18.70 4.85
CA ALA A 178 -1.91 -18.88 6.29
C ALA A 178 -0.51 -18.94 6.92
N LEU A 179 -0.14 -17.91 7.69
CA LEU A 179 1.15 -17.84 8.34
C LEU A 179 1.07 -17.25 9.76
N LEU A 180 2.02 -17.68 10.58
CA LEU A 180 2.27 -17.20 11.92
C LEU A 180 3.69 -16.61 11.93
N ALA A 181 3.81 -15.34 12.31
CA ALA A 181 5.09 -14.65 12.38
C ALA A 181 5.20 -13.79 13.64
N LEU A 182 6.42 -13.57 14.11
CA LEU A 182 6.74 -12.58 15.13
C LEU A 182 7.25 -11.31 14.43
N ALA A 183 6.48 -10.23 14.51
CA ALA A 183 6.92 -8.91 14.06
C ALA A 183 7.80 -8.29 15.15
N ARG A 184 9.10 -8.18 14.91
CA ARG A 184 10.09 -7.55 15.82
C ARG A 184 10.36 -6.10 15.47
N GLY A 185 10.07 -5.73 14.22
CA GLY A 185 10.19 -4.40 13.69
C GLY A 185 9.43 -4.29 12.38
N ILE A 186 9.66 -3.21 11.66
CA ILE A 186 8.88 -2.83 10.47
C ILE A 186 9.19 -3.72 9.27
N GLU A 187 10.45 -4.13 9.17
CA GLU A 187 10.96 -5.03 8.13
C GLU A 187 11.61 -6.25 8.78
N ASP A 188 11.41 -6.43 10.09
CA ASP A 188 11.97 -7.52 10.86
C ASP A 188 10.85 -8.45 11.31
N PHE A 189 10.60 -9.45 10.47
CA PHE A 189 9.62 -10.51 10.71
C PHE A 189 10.33 -11.85 10.82
N LEU A 190 10.04 -12.59 11.89
CA LEU A 190 10.46 -13.97 12.06
C LEU A 190 9.26 -14.88 11.76
N LEU A 191 9.32 -15.63 10.66
CA LEU A 191 8.32 -16.65 10.33
C LEU A 191 8.41 -17.80 11.35
N LEU A 192 7.32 -18.07 12.05
CA LEU A 192 7.21 -19.14 13.04
C LEU A 192 6.53 -20.39 12.46
N GLY A 193 5.63 -20.21 11.49
CA GLY A 193 4.97 -21.30 10.79
C GLY A 193 4.14 -20.79 9.62
N GLN A 194 3.89 -21.66 8.65
CA GLN A 194 2.98 -21.41 7.54
C GLN A 194 2.26 -22.71 7.17
N SER A 195 1.09 -22.59 6.51
CA SER A 195 0.41 -23.76 5.95
C SER A 195 1.35 -24.50 4.99
N THR A 196 1.31 -25.83 5.03
CA THR A 196 2.08 -26.71 4.14
C THR A 196 1.33 -27.06 2.86
N ASP A 197 0.02 -26.86 2.86
CA ASP A 197 -0.91 -27.23 1.81
C ASP A 197 -1.75 -26.01 1.38
N GLU A 198 -3.08 -26.13 1.35
CA GLU A 198 -3.96 -25.04 1.00
C GLU A 198 -4.10 -24.05 2.17
N ALA A 199 -4.28 -22.77 1.83
CA ALA A 199 -4.67 -21.80 2.83
C ALA A 199 -6.16 -22.01 3.20
N PRO A 200 -6.56 -21.73 4.46
CA PRO A 200 -7.93 -21.94 4.91
C PRO A 200 -8.98 -21.26 4.05
N GLY A 201 -8.67 -20.08 3.49
CA GLY A 201 -9.60 -19.37 2.60
C GLY A 201 -9.84 -20.12 1.28
N ASP A 202 -8.80 -20.61 0.62
CA ASP A 202 -8.92 -21.41 -0.61
C ASP A 202 -9.70 -22.72 -0.36
N THR A 203 -9.47 -23.38 0.78
CA THR A 203 -10.24 -24.58 1.16
C THR A 203 -11.72 -24.27 1.41
N LEU A 204 -12.06 -23.08 1.92
CA LEU A 204 -13.45 -22.65 2.11
C LEU A 204 -14.12 -22.27 0.79
N ASP A 205 -13.40 -21.62 -0.11
CA ASP A 205 -13.94 -21.18 -1.42
C ASP A 205 -14.26 -22.35 -2.37
N LYS A 206 -13.61 -23.51 -2.16
CA LYS A 206 -13.83 -24.74 -2.95
C LYS A 206 -15.00 -25.62 -2.47
N ARG A 207 -15.68 -25.27 -1.37
CA ARG A 207 -16.74 -26.08 -0.76
C ARG A 207 -18.16 -25.55 -0.98
#